data_AF-A0A2T2R2N9-F1
#
_entry.id   AF-A0A2T2R2N9-F1
#
_cell.length_a   1.000
_cell.length_b   1.000
_cell.length_c   1.000
_cell.angle_alpha   90.00
_cell.angle_beta   90.00
_cell.angle_gamma   90.00
#
_symmetry.space_group_name_H-M   'P 1'
#
loop_
_entity.id
_entity.type
_entity.pdbx_description
1 polymer ?
#
loop_
_entity_poly.entity_id
_entity_poly.type
_entity_poly.pdbx_seq_one_letter_code
_entity_poly.pdbx_strand_id
1 'polypeptide(L)'
;MSTDTVTRWPNRWVFILAAVGSAAGLGNIWRFPFLAFEHGGAAFVLVLILATLIVGLPLLTLETGLGQKTKMAAPAALGSIKKPLRLVGWTALVFSFFVIAYYMSVLGWGVDYLASSFDLLWAQETSSYFFDTVLNISESPGSITGFSWPVVAGFVISWILVYFSVWKGVESVSKVVIWTATLPMALLVILLVRAVTLPGAGAGASIFLAVFGLWDYDRLQQLQRGYGSGTGKYRLDSYR
;
A
#
# COMPACT_ATOMS: atom_id res chain seq x y z
N MET A 1 -9.53 -40.57 18.91
CA MET A 1 -8.74 -39.36 19.20
C MET A 1 -8.71 -38.55 17.92
N SER A 2 -9.70 -37.68 17.69
CA SER A 2 -9.79 -36.89 16.46
C SER A 2 -8.72 -35.80 16.50
N THR A 3 -7.69 -35.94 15.68
CA THR A 3 -6.71 -34.88 15.44
C THR A 3 -7.44 -33.66 14.87
N ASP A 4 -7.52 -32.58 15.63
CA ASP A 4 -8.01 -31.28 15.17
C ASP A 4 -7.27 -30.89 13.87
N THR A 5 -7.95 -30.94 12.73
CA THR A 5 -7.41 -30.66 11.39
C THR A 5 -7.24 -29.16 11.10
N VAL A 6 -7.40 -28.29 12.12
CA VAL A 6 -7.30 -26.83 11.95
C VAL A 6 -5.83 -26.42 12.05
N THR A 7 -5.28 -25.94 10.94
CA THR A 7 -3.94 -25.37 10.87
C THR A 7 -3.83 -24.15 11.78
N ARG A 8 -2.77 -24.08 12.61
CA ARG A 8 -2.53 -23.00 13.55
C ARG A 8 -1.30 -22.21 13.17
N TRP A 9 -1.28 -20.94 13.56
CA TRP A 9 -0.09 -20.12 13.46
C TRP A 9 1.01 -20.64 14.39
N PRO A 10 2.29 -20.62 13.98
CA PRO A 10 3.39 -21.12 14.80
C PRO A 10 3.52 -20.41 16.15
N ASN A 11 3.28 -19.08 16.17
CA ASN A 11 3.24 -18.28 17.38
C ASN A 11 2.39 -17.01 17.17
N ARG A 12 2.10 -16.29 18.26
CA ARG A 12 1.26 -15.08 18.25
C ARG A 12 1.89 -13.93 17.48
N TRP A 13 3.21 -13.78 17.54
CA TRP A 13 3.93 -12.69 16.89
C TRP A 13 3.91 -12.81 15.36
N VAL A 14 4.03 -14.02 14.83
CA VAL A 14 3.93 -14.28 13.39
C VAL A 14 2.51 -13.98 12.89
N PHE A 15 1.49 -14.29 13.69
CA PHE A 15 0.11 -13.89 13.39
C PHE A 15 -0.05 -12.36 13.36
N ILE A 16 0.45 -11.65 14.38
CA ILE A 16 0.40 -10.18 14.43
C ILE A 16 1.16 -9.58 13.25
N LEU A 17 2.36 -10.09 12.96
CA LEU A 17 3.17 -9.63 11.84
C LEU A 17 2.46 -9.84 10.50
N ALA A 18 1.76 -10.97 10.32
CA ALA A 18 0.94 -11.21 9.14
C ALA A 18 -0.25 -10.25 9.04
N ALA A 19 -0.92 -9.95 10.15
CA ALA A 19 -2.00 -8.97 10.18
C ALA A 19 -1.50 -7.55 9.85
N VAL A 20 -0.36 -7.14 10.41
CA VAL A 20 0.29 -5.85 10.11
C VAL A 20 0.73 -5.79 8.65
N GLY A 21 1.36 -6.84 8.12
CA GLY A 21 1.77 -6.92 6.72
C GLY A 21 0.58 -6.88 5.76
N SER A 22 -0.55 -7.48 6.13
CA SER A 22 -1.80 -7.40 5.37
C SER A 22 -2.43 -6.00 5.38
N ALA A 23 -2.24 -5.23 6.46
CA ALA A 23 -2.72 -3.85 6.58
C ALA A 23 -1.78 -2.83 5.90
N ALA A 24 -0.48 -3.14 5.81
CA ALA A 24 0.51 -2.29 5.18
C ALA A 24 0.63 -2.59 3.68
N GLY A 25 0.04 -1.74 2.83
CA GLY A 25 0.08 -1.88 1.37
C GLY A 25 0.79 -0.73 0.65
N LEU A 26 0.95 -0.86 -0.67
CA LEU A 26 1.52 0.18 -1.55
C LEU A 26 0.78 1.52 -1.44
N GLY A 27 -0.51 1.50 -1.13
CA GLY A 27 -1.29 2.71 -0.88
C GLY A 27 -0.73 3.57 0.26
N ASN A 28 -0.12 2.96 1.29
CA ASN A 28 0.50 3.70 2.39
C ASN A 28 1.81 4.38 1.96
N ILE A 29 2.45 3.88 0.90
CA ILE A 29 3.75 4.35 0.42
C ILE A 29 3.59 5.60 -0.46
N TRP A 30 2.64 5.61 -1.40
CA TRP A 30 2.50 6.73 -2.35
C TRP A 30 1.19 7.50 -2.24
N ARG A 31 0.06 6.82 -1.98
CA ARG A 31 -1.27 7.46 -2.01
C ARG A 31 -1.52 8.25 -0.75
N PHE A 32 -1.18 7.68 0.41
CA PHE A 32 -1.37 8.34 1.69
C PHE A 32 -0.57 9.65 1.80
N PRO A 33 0.75 9.70 1.52
CA PRO A 33 1.49 10.96 1.59
C PRO A 33 0.94 12.03 0.64
N PHE A 34 0.51 11.63 -0.56
CA PHE A 34 -0.09 12.53 -1.53
C PHE A 34 -1.40 13.15 -1.01
N LEU A 35 -2.34 12.31 -0.54
CA LEU A 35 -3.62 12.78 0.01
C LEU A 35 -3.44 13.60 1.29
N ALA A 36 -2.51 13.18 2.15
CA ALA A 36 -2.20 13.93 3.36
C ALA A 36 -1.68 15.32 2.99
N PHE A 37 -0.76 15.41 2.02
CA PHE A 37 -0.27 16.69 1.53
C PHE A 37 -1.41 17.55 0.97
N GLU A 38 -2.22 17.03 0.05
CA GLU A 38 -3.32 17.74 -0.60
C GLU A 38 -4.40 18.24 0.40
N HIS A 39 -4.69 17.48 1.44
CA HIS A 39 -5.79 17.75 2.38
C HIS A 39 -5.34 18.32 3.74
N GLY A 40 -4.22 19.06 3.76
CA GLY A 40 -3.81 19.80 4.95
C GLY A 40 -2.81 19.08 5.85
N GLY A 41 -1.89 18.32 5.26
CA GLY A 41 -0.71 17.73 5.89
C GLY A 41 -1.00 17.03 7.21
N ALA A 42 -0.40 17.55 8.28
CA ALA A 42 -0.54 16.99 9.63
C ALA A 42 -1.98 16.98 10.18
N ALA A 43 -2.87 17.92 9.80
CA ALA A 43 -4.26 17.89 10.27
C ALA A 43 -5.03 16.71 9.68
N PHE A 44 -4.79 16.37 8.41
CA PHE A 44 -5.37 15.19 7.79
C PHE A 44 -4.97 13.93 8.57
N VAL A 45 -3.70 13.82 8.97
CA VAL A 45 -3.21 12.68 9.76
C VAL A 45 -3.89 12.63 11.13
N LEU A 46 -4.09 13.76 11.80
CA LEU A 46 -4.78 13.80 13.09
C LEU A 46 -6.23 13.30 12.96
N VAL A 47 -6.96 13.79 11.95
CA VAL A 47 -8.33 13.34 11.66
C VAL A 47 -8.34 11.84 11.34
N LEU A 48 -7.37 11.36 10.56
CA LEU A 48 -7.25 9.95 10.22
C LEU A 48 -6.99 9.08 11.47
N ILE A 49 -6.13 9.51 12.40
CA ILE A 49 -5.89 8.79 13.66
C ILE A 49 -7.19 8.71 14.46
N LEU A 50 -7.92 9.82 14.61
CA LEU A 50 -9.19 9.84 15.34
C LEU A 50 -10.24 8.94 14.67
N ALA A 51 -10.38 9.01 13.35
CA ALA A 51 -11.27 8.14 12.58
C ALA A 51 -10.90 6.65 12.74
N THR A 52 -9.61 6.35 12.74
CA THR A 52 -9.10 4.98 12.94
C THR A 52 -9.42 4.46 14.34
N LEU A 53 -9.29 5.29 15.37
CA LEU A 53 -9.60 4.89 16.74
C LEU A 53 -11.10 4.70 16.97
N ILE A 54 -11.94 5.58 16.39
CA ILE A 54 -13.40 5.57 16.60
C ILE A 54 -14.10 4.53 15.73
N VAL A 55 -13.66 4.34 14.49
CA VAL A 55 -14.33 3.47 13.51
C VAL A 55 -13.49 2.23 13.21
N GLY A 56 -12.20 2.41 12.91
CA GLY A 56 -11.32 1.32 12.50
C GLY A 56 -11.12 0.26 13.59
N LEU A 57 -10.74 0.67 14.80
CA LEU A 57 -10.43 -0.26 15.90
C LEU A 57 -11.67 -1.06 16.35
N PRO A 58 -12.87 -0.47 16.52
CA PRO A 58 -14.07 -1.25 16.81
C PRO A 58 -14.43 -2.25 15.71
N LEU A 59 -14.35 -1.84 14.43
CA LEU A 59 -14.64 -2.74 13.31
C LEU A 59 -13.65 -3.91 13.24
N LEU A 60 -12.35 -3.64 13.41
CA LEU A 60 -11.31 -4.68 13.45
C LEU A 60 -11.56 -5.67 14.60
N THR A 61 -11.95 -5.16 15.78
CA THR A 61 -12.25 -6.00 16.94
C THR A 61 -13.49 -6.87 16.70
N LEU A 62 -14.52 -6.33 16.04
CA LEU A 62 -15.72 -7.08 15.67
C LEU A 62 -15.41 -8.18 14.65
N GLU A 63 -14.64 -7.86 13.62
CA GLU A 63 -14.25 -8.82 12.56
C GLU A 63 -13.42 -9.97 13.13
N THR A 64 -12.36 -9.64 13.88
CA THR A 64 -11.49 -10.63 14.50
C THR A 64 -12.22 -11.47 15.54
N GLY A 65 -13.07 -10.85 16.37
CA GLY A 65 -13.91 -11.55 17.36
C GLY A 65 -14.91 -12.51 16.72
N LEU A 66 -15.58 -12.09 15.64
CA LEU A 66 -16.49 -12.95 14.88
C LEU A 66 -15.74 -14.13 14.23
N GLY A 67 -14.56 -13.87 13.65
CA GLY A 67 -13.71 -14.89 13.05
C GLY A 67 -13.26 -15.94 14.07
N GLN A 68 -12.83 -15.50 15.27
CA GLN A 68 -12.42 -16.41 16.35
C GLN A 68 -13.57 -17.24 16.91
N LYS A 69 -14.76 -16.65 17.04
CA LYS A 69 -15.96 -17.34 17.53
C LYS A 69 -16.46 -18.40 16.54
N THR A 70 -16.49 -18.07 15.26
CA THR A 70 -17.09 -18.92 14.22
C THR A 70 -16.11 -19.91 13.60
N LYS A 71 -14.81 -19.55 13.50
CA LYS A 71 -13.77 -20.31 12.80
C LYS A 71 -14.15 -20.66 11.35
N MET A 72 -14.91 -19.78 10.71
CA MET A 72 -15.44 -19.94 9.36
C MET A 72 -14.93 -18.83 8.43
N ALA A 73 -15.00 -19.06 7.11
CA ALA A 73 -14.76 -18.02 6.11
C ALA A 73 -15.82 -16.90 6.18
N ALA A 74 -15.51 -15.71 5.68
CA ALA A 74 -16.34 -14.51 5.81
C ALA A 74 -17.83 -14.68 5.43
N PRO A 75 -18.21 -15.32 4.29
CA PRO A 75 -19.62 -15.54 3.96
C PRO A 75 -20.36 -16.41 4.98
N ALA A 76 -19.72 -17.47 5.47
CA ALA A 76 -20.30 -18.39 6.44
C ALA A 76 -20.35 -17.77 7.85
N ALA A 77 -19.30 -17.04 8.25
CA ALA A 77 -19.24 -16.32 9.51
C ALA A 77 -20.38 -15.28 9.62
N LEU A 78 -20.57 -14.45 8.60
CA LEU A 78 -21.65 -13.47 8.57
C LEU A 78 -23.04 -14.11 8.43
N GLY A 79 -23.15 -15.19 7.65
CA GLY A 79 -24.36 -15.98 7.52
C GLY A 79 -24.82 -16.63 8.83
N SER A 80 -23.90 -16.91 9.76
CA SER A 80 -24.22 -17.43 11.09
C SER A 80 -24.91 -16.42 12.01
N ILE A 81 -24.76 -15.12 11.73
CA ILE A 81 -25.47 -14.04 12.45
C ILE A 81 -26.88 -13.90 11.88
N LYS A 82 -26.99 -13.65 10.57
CA LYS A 82 -28.26 -13.56 9.83
C LYS A 82 -28.06 -14.04 8.40
N LYS A 83 -29.01 -14.82 7.87
CA LYS A 83 -29.00 -15.30 6.48
C LYS A 83 -28.69 -14.22 5.42
N PRO A 84 -29.30 -13.01 5.44
CA PRO A 84 -28.97 -11.97 4.45
C PRO A 84 -27.53 -11.43 4.55
N LEU A 85 -26.91 -11.45 5.74
CA LEU A 85 -25.52 -10.99 5.91
C LEU A 85 -24.50 -11.89 5.20
N ARG A 86 -24.88 -13.12 4.82
CA ARG A 86 -24.06 -13.98 3.96
C ARG A 86 -23.69 -13.29 2.65
N LEU A 87 -24.57 -12.44 2.10
CA LEU A 87 -24.30 -11.69 0.88
C LEU A 87 -23.13 -10.72 1.06
N VAL A 88 -23.03 -10.06 2.22
CA VAL A 88 -21.94 -9.13 2.55
C VAL A 88 -20.59 -9.85 2.59
N GLY A 89 -20.54 -11.09 3.04
CA GLY A 89 -19.30 -11.87 2.99
C GLY A 89 -18.91 -12.29 1.57
N TRP A 90 -19.88 -12.57 0.71
CA TRP A 90 -19.61 -12.85 -0.71
C TRP A 90 -19.12 -11.62 -1.48
N THR A 91 -19.67 -10.44 -1.20
CA THR A 91 -19.20 -9.21 -1.84
C THR A 91 -17.75 -8.93 -1.48
N ALA A 92 -17.34 -9.13 -0.22
CA ALA A 92 -15.94 -9.00 0.18
C ALA A 92 -14.99 -9.91 -0.61
N LEU A 93 -15.41 -11.14 -0.91
CA LEU A 93 -14.62 -12.09 -1.72
C LEU A 93 -14.51 -11.64 -3.18
N VAL A 94 -15.60 -11.15 -3.77
CA VAL A 94 -15.62 -10.61 -5.14
C VAL A 94 -14.72 -9.38 -5.25
N PHE A 95 -14.80 -8.45 -4.30
CA PHE A 95 -13.88 -7.30 -4.26
C PHE A 95 -12.43 -7.73 -4.10
N SER A 96 -12.15 -8.73 -3.25
CA SER A 96 -10.80 -9.26 -3.07
C SER A 96 -10.24 -9.85 -4.38
N PHE A 97 -11.07 -10.51 -5.18
CA PHE A 97 -10.66 -11.03 -6.49
C PHE A 97 -10.21 -9.90 -7.44
N PHE A 98 -10.99 -8.83 -7.58
CA PHE A 98 -10.62 -7.70 -8.44
C PHE A 98 -9.38 -6.97 -7.92
N VAL A 99 -9.26 -6.82 -6.60
CA VAL A 99 -8.09 -6.23 -5.95
C VAL A 99 -6.84 -7.05 -6.29
N ILE A 100 -6.88 -8.37 -6.10
CA ILE A 100 -5.75 -9.24 -6.43
C ILE A 100 -5.42 -9.17 -7.93
N ALA A 101 -6.43 -9.18 -8.80
CA ALA A 101 -6.22 -9.15 -10.25
C ALA A 101 -5.39 -7.94 -10.71
N TYR A 102 -5.67 -6.74 -10.20
CA TYR A 102 -4.87 -5.56 -10.55
C TYR A 102 -3.53 -5.50 -9.80
N TYR A 103 -3.50 -5.89 -8.52
CA TYR A 103 -2.26 -5.84 -7.74
C TYR A 103 -1.20 -6.81 -8.28
N MET A 104 -1.60 -7.91 -8.91
CA MET A 104 -0.66 -8.82 -9.57
C MET A 104 0.08 -8.15 -10.72
N SER A 105 -0.58 -7.28 -11.49
CA SER A 105 0.08 -6.49 -12.53
C SER A 105 1.07 -5.49 -11.93
N VAL A 106 0.71 -4.84 -10.83
CA VAL A 106 1.59 -3.89 -10.13
C VAL A 106 2.81 -4.60 -9.53
N LEU A 107 2.63 -5.79 -8.95
CA LEU A 107 3.74 -6.63 -8.50
C LEU A 107 4.63 -7.05 -9.67
N GLY A 108 4.04 -7.35 -10.83
CA GLY A 108 4.77 -7.65 -12.06
C GLY A 108 5.72 -6.52 -12.47
N TRP A 109 5.24 -5.27 -12.46
CA TRP A 109 6.12 -4.11 -12.68
C TRP A 109 7.24 -4.05 -11.66
N GLY A 110 6.97 -4.37 -10.39
CA GLY A 110 8.01 -4.45 -9.35
C GLY A 110 9.11 -5.48 -9.68
N VAL A 111 8.73 -6.64 -10.22
CA VAL A 111 9.69 -7.67 -10.67
C VAL A 111 10.52 -7.17 -11.86
N ASP A 112 9.88 -6.51 -12.82
CA ASP A 112 10.58 -5.95 -13.98
C ASP A 112 11.60 -4.88 -13.56
N TYR A 113 11.20 -3.96 -12.68
CA TYR A 113 12.11 -2.93 -12.16
C TYR A 113 13.23 -3.52 -11.29
N LEU A 114 12.97 -4.61 -10.56
CA LEU A 114 14.01 -5.32 -9.82
C LEU A 114 15.06 -5.91 -10.76
N ALA A 115 14.63 -6.53 -11.87
CA ALA A 115 15.55 -7.04 -12.89
C ALA A 115 16.32 -5.91 -13.58
N SER A 116 15.66 -4.81 -13.94
CA SER A 116 16.30 -3.65 -14.58
C SER A 116 17.20 -2.83 -13.65
N SER A 117 17.16 -3.09 -12.34
CA SER A 117 18.01 -2.40 -11.35
C SER A 117 19.46 -2.89 -11.35
N PHE A 118 19.80 -4.00 -12.01
CA PHE A 118 21.19 -4.42 -12.16
C PHE A 118 21.97 -3.54 -13.15
N ASP A 119 21.31 -3.08 -14.21
CA ASP A 119 21.89 -2.25 -15.27
C ASP A 119 21.44 -0.77 -15.21
N LEU A 120 20.58 -0.42 -14.25
CA LEU A 120 20.03 0.93 -14.07
C LEU A 120 19.38 1.50 -15.35
N LEU A 121 18.64 0.67 -16.10
CA LEU A 121 18.09 1.04 -17.43
C LEU A 121 17.17 2.27 -17.42
N TRP A 122 16.58 2.60 -16.27
CA TRP A 122 15.65 3.72 -16.08
C TRP A 122 16.32 5.01 -15.58
N ALA A 123 17.65 5.02 -15.39
CA ALA A 123 18.35 6.10 -14.70
C ALA A 123 18.38 7.43 -15.46
N GLN A 124 18.35 7.41 -16.80
CA GLN A 124 18.35 8.63 -17.61
C GLN A 124 16.96 9.24 -17.73
N GLU A 125 15.96 8.43 -18.08
CA GLU A 125 14.59 8.90 -18.35
C GLU A 125 13.55 7.91 -17.78
N THR A 126 13.26 8.04 -16.48
CA THR A 126 12.40 7.08 -15.76
C THR A 126 10.97 7.04 -16.30
N SER A 127 10.43 8.20 -16.70
CA SER A 127 9.06 8.29 -17.22
C SER A 127 8.92 7.58 -18.57
N SER A 128 9.80 7.90 -19.53
CA SER A 128 9.80 7.26 -20.86
C SER A 128 10.06 5.75 -20.74
N TYR A 129 10.99 5.34 -19.87
CA TYR A 129 11.22 3.91 -19.62
C TYR A 129 9.95 3.18 -19.19
N PHE A 130 9.16 3.76 -18.27
CA PHE A 130 7.92 3.13 -17.82
C PHE A 130 6.86 3.05 -18.93
N PHE A 131 6.55 4.18 -19.58
CA PHE A 131 5.43 4.25 -20.53
C PHE A 131 5.75 3.57 -21.86
N ASP A 132 6.96 3.72 -22.36
CA ASP A 132 7.32 3.27 -23.71
C ASP A 132 7.92 1.86 -23.70
N THR A 133 8.78 1.56 -22.71
CA THR A 133 9.49 0.27 -22.66
C THR A 133 8.72 -0.79 -21.86
N VAL A 134 8.30 -0.45 -20.63
CA VAL A 134 7.62 -1.41 -19.75
C VAL A 134 6.16 -1.58 -20.18
N LEU A 135 5.38 -0.51 -20.21
CA LEU A 135 3.96 -0.58 -20.53
C LEU A 135 3.70 -0.78 -22.03
N ASN A 136 4.53 -0.19 -22.89
CA ASN A 136 4.29 -0.10 -24.34
C ASN A 136 2.89 0.47 -24.61
N ILE A 137 2.65 1.68 -24.08
CA ILE A 137 1.33 2.31 -24.10
C ILE A 137 0.90 2.60 -25.54
N SER A 138 -0.36 2.28 -25.86
CA SER A 138 -0.94 2.59 -27.17
C SER A 138 -1.40 4.05 -27.25
N GLU A 139 -1.55 4.56 -28.48
CA GLU A 139 -1.99 5.96 -28.72
C GLU A 139 -3.40 6.25 -28.18
N SER A 140 -4.26 5.22 -28.11
CA SER A 140 -5.65 5.34 -27.66
C SER A 140 -6.08 4.12 -26.84
N PRO A 141 -6.93 4.29 -25.80
CA PRO A 141 -7.50 3.19 -25.03
C PRO A 141 -8.25 2.15 -25.88
N GLY A 142 -8.73 2.53 -27.07
CA GLY A 142 -9.43 1.63 -28.00
C GLY A 142 -8.52 0.89 -28.98
N SER A 143 -7.27 1.33 -29.15
CA SER A 143 -6.28 0.65 -29.98
C SER A 143 -5.55 -0.39 -29.15
N ILE A 144 -6.00 -1.65 -29.25
CA ILE A 144 -5.32 -2.78 -28.60
C ILE A 144 -4.10 -3.12 -29.46
N THR A 145 -2.93 -2.70 -28.98
CA THR A 145 -1.63 -3.18 -29.47
C THR A 145 -1.35 -4.58 -28.90
N GLY A 146 -0.29 -5.24 -29.38
CA GLY A 146 0.10 -6.55 -28.86
C GLY A 146 0.47 -6.53 -27.38
N PHE A 147 0.76 -7.70 -26.81
CA PHE A 147 1.17 -7.80 -25.41
C PHE A 147 2.55 -7.18 -25.16
N SER A 148 2.70 -6.44 -24.05
CA SER A 148 4.02 -6.09 -23.53
C SER A 148 4.64 -7.33 -22.85
N TRP A 149 5.67 -7.89 -23.49
CA TRP A 149 6.36 -9.08 -23.00
C TRP A 149 6.99 -8.92 -21.61
N PRO A 150 7.62 -7.77 -21.27
CA PRO A 150 8.07 -7.51 -19.89
C PRO A 150 6.94 -7.68 -18.87
N VAL A 151 5.80 -7.02 -19.10
CA VAL A 151 4.65 -7.08 -18.19
C VAL A 151 4.10 -8.50 -18.06
N VAL A 152 4.01 -9.24 -19.17
CA VAL A 152 3.56 -10.65 -19.14
C VAL A 152 4.53 -11.50 -18.33
N ALA A 153 5.84 -11.34 -18.53
CA ALA A 153 6.84 -12.07 -17.77
C ALA A 153 6.78 -11.74 -16.28
N GLY A 154 6.77 -10.45 -15.90
CA GLY A 154 6.64 -10.00 -14.53
C GLY A 154 5.36 -10.50 -13.86
N PHE A 155 4.23 -10.51 -14.59
CA PHE A 155 2.95 -11.05 -14.11
C PHE A 155 3.02 -12.56 -13.83
N VAL A 156 3.54 -13.35 -14.77
CA VAL A 156 3.69 -14.81 -14.61
C VAL A 156 4.62 -15.12 -13.43
N ILE A 157 5.76 -14.43 -13.32
CA ILE A 157 6.69 -14.60 -12.20
C ILE A 157 6.00 -14.24 -10.86
N SER A 158 5.25 -13.15 -10.82
CA SER A 158 4.53 -12.73 -9.60
C SER A 158 3.52 -13.78 -9.14
N TRP A 159 2.76 -14.37 -10.06
CA TRP A 159 1.84 -15.47 -9.72
C TRP A 159 2.56 -16.70 -9.20
N ILE A 160 3.70 -17.07 -9.79
CA ILE A 160 4.52 -18.19 -9.32
C ILE A 160 5.01 -17.91 -7.89
N LEU A 161 5.53 -16.71 -7.61
CA LEU A 161 6.00 -16.31 -6.29
C LEU A 161 4.88 -16.36 -5.25
N VAL A 162 3.69 -15.84 -5.58
CA VAL A 162 2.54 -15.86 -4.67
C VAL A 162 2.05 -17.29 -4.45
N TYR A 163 1.97 -18.11 -5.50
CA TYR A 163 1.58 -19.51 -5.40
C TYR A 163 2.46 -20.25 -4.39
N PHE A 164 3.78 -20.20 -4.53
CA PHE A 164 4.70 -20.86 -3.59
C PHE A 164 4.64 -20.26 -2.18
N SER A 165 4.32 -18.96 -2.06
CA SER A 165 4.14 -18.30 -0.77
C SER A 165 2.92 -18.84 0.01
N VAL A 166 1.90 -19.35 -0.68
CA VAL A 166 0.65 -19.82 -0.05
C VAL A 166 0.39 -21.34 -0.16
N TRP A 167 1.16 -22.08 -0.96
CA TRP A 167 0.84 -23.47 -1.36
C TRP A 167 0.60 -24.48 -0.22
N LYS A 168 1.24 -24.30 0.94
CA LYS A 168 1.09 -25.15 2.15
C LYS A 168 0.25 -24.44 3.22
N GLY A 169 -0.58 -23.46 2.81
CA GLY A 169 -1.37 -22.63 3.69
C GLY A 169 -0.52 -21.87 4.71
N VAL A 170 -0.96 -21.88 5.96
CA VAL A 170 -0.35 -21.13 7.08
C VAL A 170 1.12 -21.50 7.29
N GLU A 171 1.55 -22.73 6.98
CA GLU A 171 2.94 -23.14 7.16
C GLU A 171 3.90 -22.43 6.19
N SER A 172 3.49 -22.22 4.94
CA SER A 172 4.31 -21.47 3.96
C SER A 172 4.23 -19.97 4.25
N VAL A 173 3.00 -19.46 4.46
CA VAL A 173 2.75 -18.04 4.69
C VAL A 173 3.50 -17.54 5.92
N SER A 174 3.51 -18.31 7.02
CA SER A 174 4.22 -17.93 8.25
C SER A 174 5.74 -17.82 8.11
N LYS A 175 6.35 -18.56 7.16
CA LYS A 175 7.79 -18.48 6.87
C LYS A 175 8.10 -17.27 5.98
N VAL A 176 7.28 -17.05 4.96
CA VAL A 176 7.45 -15.96 4.00
C VAL A 176 7.20 -14.60 4.65
N VAL A 177 6.15 -14.49 5.48
CA VAL A 177 5.71 -13.21 6.06
C VAL A 177 6.75 -12.58 6.98
N ILE A 178 7.58 -13.40 7.63
CA ILE A 178 8.67 -12.90 8.46
C ILE A 178 9.61 -12.04 7.62
N TRP A 179 9.90 -12.42 6.38
CA TRP A 179 10.74 -11.63 5.48
C TRP A 179 9.97 -10.53 4.78
N THR A 180 8.80 -10.82 4.23
CA THR A 180 8.06 -9.84 3.41
C THR A 180 7.45 -8.70 4.22
N ALA A 181 7.23 -8.86 5.53
CA ALA A 181 6.79 -7.77 6.40
C ALA A 181 7.96 -7.01 7.06
N THR A 182 9.08 -7.69 7.36
CA THR A 182 10.22 -7.04 8.03
C THR A 182 11.14 -6.30 7.07
N LEU A 183 11.40 -6.84 5.87
CA LEU A 183 12.30 -6.23 4.90
C LEU A 183 11.81 -4.84 4.47
N PRO A 184 10.53 -4.63 4.08
CA PRO A 184 10.05 -3.29 3.74
C PRO A 184 10.17 -2.33 4.92
N MET A 185 9.92 -2.78 6.15
CA MET A 185 10.06 -1.93 7.34
C MET A 185 11.51 -1.49 7.53
N ALA A 186 12.47 -2.41 7.42
CA ALA A 186 13.89 -2.09 7.50
C ALA A 186 14.33 -1.13 6.38
N LEU A 187 13.86 -1.36 5.15
CA LEU A 187 14.12 -0.48 4.01
C LEU A 187 13.55 0.93 4.23
N LEU A 188 12.34 1.05 4.76
CA LEU A 188 11.74 2.34 5.09
C LEU A 188 12.55 3.10 6.14
N VAL A 189 13.12 2.42 7.14
CA VAL A 189 14.03 3.06 8.11
C VAL A 189 15.30 3.57 7.42
N ILE A 190 15.91 2.78 6.54
CA ILE A 190 17.10 3.19 5.78
C ILE A 190 16.78 4.40 4.89
N LEU A 191 15.66 4.34 4.16
CA LEU A 191 15.21 5.42 3.29
C LEU A 191 14.84 6.68 4.09
N LEU A 192 14.28 6.53 5.30
CA LEU A 192 14.02 7.65 6.19
C LEU A 192 15.32 8.34 6.60
N VAL A 193 16.32 7.58 7.05
CA VAL A 193 17.64 8.12 7.38
C VAL A 193 18.24 8.84 6.16
N ARG A 194 18.16 8.26 4.97
CA ARG A 194 18.64 8.92 3.75
C ARG A 194 17.85 10.20 3.45
N ALA A 195 16.52 10.16 3.57
CA ALA A 195 15.65 11.30 3.28
C ALA A 195 15.95 12.50 4.19
N VAL A 196 16.18 12.29 5.49
CA VAL A 196 16.49 13.39 6.42
C VAL A 196 17.90 13.96 6.21
N THR A 197 18.81 13.22 5.59
CA THR A 197 20.17 13.70 5.26
C THR A 197 20.26 14.47 3.95
N LEU A 198 19.19 14.47 3.12
CA LEU A 198 19.20 15.17 1.84
C LEU A 198 19.03 16.69 2.01
N PRO A 199 19.71 17.51 1.19
CA PRO A 199 19.49 18.95 1.19
C PRO A 199 18.04 19.25 0.82
N GLY A 200 17.38 20.13 1.58
CA GLY A 200 15.97 20.49 1.37
C GLY A 200 14.96 19.64 2.13
N ALA A 201 15.38 18.60 2.87
CA ALA A 201 14.47 17.78 3.67
C ALA A 201 13.62 18.59 4.68
N GLY A 202 14.24 19.59 5.30
CA GLY A 202 13.56 20.48 6.25
C GLY A 202 12.42 21.30 5.63
N ALA A 203 12.54 21.69 4.35
CA ALA A 203 11.50 22.43 3.65
C ALA A 203 10.25 21.55 3.46
N GLY A 204 10.42 20.32 2.98
CA GLY A 204 9.32 19.37 2.83
C GLY A 204 8.62 19.06 4.15
N ALA A 205 9.39 18.83 5.22
CA ALA A 205 8.85 18.60 6.55
C ALA A 205 8.08 19.81 7.08
N SER A 206 8.61 21.02 6.90
CA SER A 206 7.93 22.24 7.34
C SER A 206 6.60 22.47 6.62
N ILE A 207 6.51 22.20 5.32
CA ILE A 207 5.26 22.35 4.57
C ILE A 207 4.22 21.34 5.05
N PHE A 208 4.65 20.09 5.30
CA PHE A 208 3.77 19.05 5.84
C PHE A 208 3.26 19.38 7.25
N LEU A 209 4.11 19.98 8.09
CA LEU A 209 3.83 20.29 9.50
C LEU A 209 3.27 21.71 9.74
N ALA A 210 3.26 22.61 8.75
CA ALA A 210 2.89 24.04 8.88
C ALA A 210 1.46 24.30 9.38
N VAL A 211 0.69 23.25 9.57
CA VAL A 211 -0.74 23.22 9.85
C VAL A 211 -1.10 23.66 11.27
N PHE A 212 -0.13 23.80 12.20
CA PHE A 212 -0.43 24.37 13.52
C PHE A 212 -0.68 25.89 13.48
N GLY A 213 -0.41 26.57 12.36
CA GLY A 213 -0.67 28.00 12.16
C GLY A 213 -1.77 28.27 11.13
N LEU A 214 -3.02 28.13 11.55
CA LEU A 214 -4.28 28.52 10.88
C LEU A 214 -4.83 27.51 9.86
N TRP A 215 -6.12 27.22 10.03
CA TRP A 215 -7.05 26.53 9.11
C TRP A 215 -7.29 27.33 7.81
N ASP A 216 -6.24 27.94 7.26
CA ASP A 216 -6.28 28.71 6.03
C ASP A 216 -5.89 27.80 4.85
N TYR A 217 -6.89 27.14 4.29
CA TYR A 217 -6.75 26.25 3.13
C TYR A 217 -6.16 26.99 1.91
N ASP A 218 -6.46 28.29 1.77
CA ASP A 218 -5.97 29.11 0.66
C ASP A 218 -4.47 29.35 0.76
N ARG A 219 -3.96 29.58 1.98
CA ARG A 219 -2.53 29.71 2.25
C ARG A 219 -1.77 28.42 1.97
N LEU A 220 -2.34 27.26 2.31
CA LEU A 220 -1.73 25.97 2.00
C LEU A 220 -1.65 25.72 0.50
N GLN A 221 -2.73 26.02 -0.26
CA GLN A 221 -2.69 25.90 -1.71
C GLN A 221 -1.63 26.81 -2.36
N GLN A 222 -1.45 28.03 -1.86
CA GLN A 222 -0.41 28.93 -2.36
C GLN A 222 1.00 28.37 -2.11
N LEU A 223 1.25 27.81 -0.93
CA LEU A 223 2.51 27.16 -0.61
C LEU A 223 2.75 25.94 -1.50
N GLN A 224 1.73 25.13 -1.77
CA GLN A 224 1.82 23.94 -2.64
C GLN A 224 2.10 24.30 -4.10
N ARG A 225 1.41 25.32 -4.64
CA ARG A 225 1.65 25.79 -6.01
C ARG A 225 3.06 26.35 -6.20
N GLY A 226 3.59 27.07 -5.20
CA GLY A 226 4.96 27.59 -5.24
C GLY A 226 6.05 26.50 -5.18
N TYR A 227 5.75 25.35 -4.57
CA TYR A 227 6.66 24.20 -4.54
C TYR A 227 6.64 23.42 -5.87
N GLY A 228 5.46 23.24 -6.48
CA GLY A 228 5.31 22.54 -7.76
C GLY A 228 5.91 23.25 -8.98
N SER A 229 6.17 24.56 -8.90
CA SER A 229 6.73 25.35 -10.00
C SER A 229 8.27 25.41 -10.04
N GLY A 230 8.99 24.69 -9.17
CA GLY A 230 10.46 24.69 -9.14
C GLY A 230 11.11 26.02 -8.72
N THR A 231 10.31 27.03 -8.40
CA THR A 231 10.77 28.32 -7.90
C THR A 231 10.93 28.26 -6.39
N GLY A 232 12.05 27.70 -5.91
CA GLY A 232 12.44 27.64 -4.50
C GLY A 232 12.74 29.02 -3.86
N LYS A 233 11.89 30.02 -4.07
CA LYS A 233 11.99 31.35 -3.44
C LYS A 233 10.73 31.61 -2.61
N TYR A 234 10.68 31.04 -1.42
CA TYR A 234 9.86 31.64 -0.37
C TYR A 234 10.64 32.82 0.21
N ARG A 235 10.28 34.04 -0.21
CA ARG A 235 10.64 35.26 0.50
C ARG A 235 9.83 35.25 1.81
N LEU A 236 10.42 34.68 2.86
CA LEU A 236 9.87 34.74 4.23
C LEU A 236 10.04 36.13 4.88
N ASP A 237 10.63 37.09 4.17
CA ASP A 237 10.98 38.41 4.69
C ASP A 237 9.87 39.48 4.59
N SER A 238 8.71 39.19 3.99
CA SER A 238 7.77 40.27 3.64
C SER A 238 6.62 40.51 4.61
N TYR A 239 6.56 39.88 5.78
CA TYR A 239 5.50 40.17 6.77
C TYR A 239 6.00 40.01 8.21
N ARG A 240 6.62 41.09 8.71
CA ARG A 240 6.51 41.50 10.12
C ARG A 240 5.13 42.08 10.36
#